data_AF-A0A073II54-F1
#
_entry.id   AF-A0A073II54-F1
#
_cell.length_a   1.000
_cell.length_b   1.000
_cell.length_c   1.000
_cell.angle_alpha   90.00
_cell.angle_beta   90.00
_cell.angle_gamma   90.00
#
_symmetry.space_group_name_H-M   'P 1'
#
loop_
_entity.id
_entity.type
_entity.pdbx_description
1 polymer ?
#
loop_
_entity_poly.entity_id
_entity_poly.type
_entity_poly.pdbx_seq_one_letter_code
_entity_poly.pdbx_strand_id
1 'polypeptide(L)'
;MPEQSSQNQDKFIVRLPDGLRDRIRLAAEANHRSMNAEVVALLEENYPAPVPDNVTDPAARLLYWLAKRIRRRTPKPGSARERQAALYETIANEIVTRMVAIERDDAKNERG
;
A
#
# COMPACT_ATOMS: atom_id res chain seq x y z
N MET A 1 -10.32 19.74 6.35
CA MET A 1 -9.21 18.88 5.88
C MET A 1 -8.10 19.03 6.90
N PRO A 2 -7.84 18.06 7.80
CA PRO A 2 -6.77 18.24 8.77
C PRO A 2 -5.44 18.17 8.04
N GLU A 3 -4.65 19.25 8.12
CA GLU A 3 -3.26 19.26 7.71
C GLU A 3 -2.53 18.21 8.53
N GLN A 4 -1.99 17.17 7.88
CA GLN A 4 -1.05 16.25 8.50
C GLN A 4 0.25 17.01 8.74
N SER A 5 0.28 17.81 9.81
CA SER A 5 1.50 18.40 10.34
C SER A 5 2.46 17.27 10.70
N SER A 6 3.75 17.46 10.37
CA SER A 6 4.86 16.50 10.59
C SER A 6 5.03 16.04 12.06
N GLN A 7 4.19 16.53 12.97
CA GLN A 7 4.12 16.20 14.39
C GLN A 7 3.46 14.84 14.67
N ASN A 8 2.62 14.32 13.76
CA ASN A 8 1.96 13.00 13.92
C ASN A 8 2.71 11.82 13.27
N GLN A 9 3.97 11.99 12.90
CA GLN A 9 4.78 10.91 12.31
C GLN A 9 5.55 10.16 13.40
N ASP A 10 5.44 8.84 13.41
CA ASP A 10 6.24 7.97 14.27
C ASP A 10 7.74 8.18 13.98
N LYS A 11 8.52 8.42 15.04
CA LYS A 11 9.97 8.69 14.94
C LYS A 11 10.75 7.44 15.35
N PHE A 12 11.57 6.94 14.44
CA PHE A 12 12.44 5.78 14.68
C PHE A 12 13.91 6.19 14.60
N ILE A 13 14.69 5.91 15.65
CA ILE A 13 16.12 6.24 15.70
C ILE A 13 16.91 5.02 15.21
N VAL A 14 17.52 5.15 14.03
CA VAL A 14 18.37 4.10 13.42
C VAL A 14 19.84 4.37 13.74
N ARG A 15 20.56 3.36 14.24
CA ARG A 15 22.02 3.38 14.34
C ARG A 15 22.61 2.91 13.03
N LEU A 16 23.27 3.82 12.31
CA LEU A 16 23.90 3.51 11.02
C LEU A 16 25.40 3.20 11.25
N PRO A 17 25.95 2.18 10.59
CA PRO A 17 27.40 1.97 10.54
C PRO A 17 28.10 3.09 9.76
N ASP A 18 29.40 3.23 9.97
CA ASP A 18 30.22 4.29 9.36
C ASP A 18 30.09 4.32 7.83
N GLY A 19 29.97 5.52 7.27
CA GLY A 19 29.84 5.77 5.82
C GLY A 19 28.46 5.43 5.22
N LEU A 20 27.57 4.70 5.92
CA LEU A 20 26.25 4.38 5.37
C LEU A 20 25.38 5.63 5.21
N ARG A 21 25.49 6.58 6.14
CA ARG A 21 24.75 7.84 6.07
C ARG A 21 25.09 8.63 4.81
N ASP A 22 26.36 8.69 4.43
CA ASP A 22 26.80 9.44 3.25
C ASP A 22 26.32 8.77 1.96
N ARG A 23 26.31 7.43 1.92
CA ARG A 23 25.72 6.66 0.82
C ARG A 23 24.23 6.96 0.63
N ILE A 24 23.47 7.04 1.74
CA ILE A 24 22.04 7.39 1.68
C ILE A 24 21.87 8.84 1.21
N ARG A 25 22.73 9.77 1.64
CA ARG A 25 22.68 11.17 1.17
C ARG A 25 22.88 11.25 -0.34
N LEU A 26 23.89 10.57 -0.87
CA LEU A 26 24.17 10.53 -2.31
C LEU A 26 23.01 9.92 -3.11
N ALA A 27 22.41 8.83 -2.62
CA ALA A 27 21.23 8.23 -3.24
C ALA A 27 20.02 9.19 -3.24
N ALA A 28 19.79 9.89 -2.12
CA ALA A 28 18.71 10.86 -2.00
C ALA A 28 18.89 12.05 -2.96
N GLU A 29 20.13 12.57 -3.09
CA GLU A 29 20.45 13.64 -4.06
C GLU A 29 20.23 13.19 -5.50
N ALA A 30 20.68 11.98 -5.87
CA ALA A 30 20.46 11.41 -7.19
C ALA A 30 18.97 11.20 -7.51
N ASN A 31 18.15 10.90 -6.50
CA ASN A 31 16.71 10.70 -6.62
C ASN A 31 15.89 11.98 -6.42
N HIS A 32 16.53 13.14 -6.22
CA HIS A 32 15.90 14.43 -5.94
C HIS A 32 14.91 14.38 -4.75
N ARG A 33 15.27 13.63 -3.70
CA ARG A 33 14.50 13.46 -2.48
C ARG A 33 15.27 13.95 -1.26
N SER A 34 14.55 14.25 -0.19
CA SER A 34 15.20 14.42 1.11
C SER A 34 15.74 13.07 1.61
N MET A 35 16.77 13.10 2.44
CA MET A 35 17.33 11.88 3.02
C MET A 35 16.27 11.03 3.75
N ASN A 36 15.33 11.69 4.44
CA ASN A 36 14.21 11.01 5.09
C ASN A 36 13.26 10.37 4.08
N ALA A 37 12.90 11.10 3.01
CA ALA A 37 12.03 10.58 1.97
C ALA A 37 12.65 9.37 1.24
N GLU A 38 13.97 9.35 1.08
CA GLU A 38 14.68 8.20 0.48
C GLU A 38 14.68 6.99 1.41
N VAL A 39 14.93 7.18 2.71
CA VAL A 39 14.83 6.10 3.71
C VAL A 39 13.41 5.52 3.73
N VAL A 40 12.39 6.37 3.76
CA VAL A 40 10.99 5.94 3.73
C VAL A 40 10.68 5.18 2.44
N ALA A 41 11.09 5.68 1.28
CA ALA A 41 10.86 5.03 0.00
C ALA A 41 11.48 3.62 -0.05
N LEU A 42 12.72 3.48 0.44
CA LEU A 42 13.41 2.19 0.52
C LEU A 42 12.70 1.22 1.47
N LEU A 43 12.22 1.72 2.62
CA LEU A 43 11.47 0.92 3.57
C LEU A 43 10.13 0.46 3.00
N GLU A 44 9.39 1.33 2.30
CA GLU A 44 8.13 0.95 1.66
C GLU A 44 8.32 -0.09 0.53
N GLU A 45 9.46 -0.04 -0.16
CA GLU A 45 9.80 -1.00 -1.21
C GLU A 45 10.10 -2.40 -0.64
N ASN A 46 10.84 -2.46 0.47
CA ASN A 46 11.26 -3.72 1.10
C ASN A 46 10.23 -4.27 2.11
N TYR A 47 9.45 -3.38 2.74
CA TYR A 47 8.42 -3.69 3.73
C TYR A 47 7.11 -3.02 3.30
N PRO A 48 6.45 -3.55 2.24
CA PRO A 48 5.17 -3.00 1.81
C PRO A 48 4.16 -3.11 2.95
N ALA A 49 3.30 -2.10 3.08
CA ALA A 49 2.24 -2.09 4.09
C ALA A 49 1.49 -3.43 4.06
N PRO A 50 1.31 -4.09 5.23
CA PRO A 50 0.54 -5.31 5.28
C PRO A 50 -0.82 -5.00 4.69
N VAL A 51 -1.11 -5.69 3.61
CA VAL A 51 -2.43 -5.67 2.99
C VAL A 51 -3.41 -6.06 4.11
N PRO A 52 -4.48 -5.29 4.37
CA PRO A 52 -5.22 -5.44 5.61
C PRO A 52 -5.83 -6.85 5.69
N ASP A 53 -5.63 -7.52 6.82
CA ASP A 53 -6.08 -8.90 7.06
C ASP A 53 -7.61 -9.04 7.15
N ASN A 54 -8.36 -7.95 7.00
CA ASN A 54 -9.83 -7.94 6.91
C ASN A 54 -10.36 -8.28 5.51
N VAL A 55 -9.48 -8.73 4.60
CA VAL A 55 -9.86 -9.39 3.35
C VAL A 55 -9.37 -10.83 3.45
N THR A 56 -10.24 -11.74 3.89
CA THR A 56 -9.95 -13.18 4.02
C THR A 56 -9.48 -13.78 2.68
N ASP A 57 -9.88 -13.16 1.56
CA ASP A 57 -9.55 -13.61 0.22
C ASP A 57 -8.14 -13.15 -0.25
N PRO A 58 -7.20 -14.08 -0.53
CA PRO A 58 -5.87 -13.74 -1.01
C PRO A 58 -5.85 -13.10 -2.42
N ALA A 59 -6.84 -13.36 -3.27
CA ALA A 59 -6.95 -12.77 -4.60
C ALA A 59 -7.42 -11.31 -4.55
N ALA A 60 -8.42 -10.98 -3.73
CA ALA A 60 -8.84 -9.59 -3.49
C ALA A 60 -7.70 -8.77 -2.88
N ARG A 61 -6.94 -9.38 -1.97
CA ARG A 61 -5.73 -8.81 -1.37
C ARG A 61 -4.69 -8.42 -2.44
N LEU A 62 -4.39 -9.33 -3.36
CA LEU A 62 -3.46 -9.08 -4.47
C LEU A 62 -3.95 -7.96 -5.41
N LEU A 63 -5.23 -7.97 -5.74
CA LEU A 63 -5.84 -6.98 -6.64
C LEU A 63 -5.79 -5.56 -6.06
N TYR A 64 -6.11 -5.39 -4.76
CA TYR A 64 -5.93 -4.11 -4.09
C TYR A 64 -4.48 -3.64 -4.08
N TRP A 65 -3.54 -4.55 -3.83
CA TRP A 65 -2.12 -4.23 -3.88
C TRP A 65 -1.68 -3.76 -5.28
N LEU A 66 -2.11 -4.47 -6.33
CA LEU A 66 -1.83 -4.09 -7.72
C LEU A 66 -2.41 -2.72 -8.08
N ALA A 67 -3.66 -2.46 -7.69
CA ALA A 67 -4.29 -1.15 -7.90
C ALA A 67 -3.52 -0.01 -7.22
N LYS A 68 -3.18 -0.19 -5.94
CA LYS A 68 -2.43 0.78 -5.14
C LYS A 68 -1.05 1.05 -5.74
N ARG A 69 -0.37 0.00 -6.22
CA ARG A 69 0.91 0.11 -6.91
C ARG A 69 0.81 0.90 -8.21
N ILE A 70 -0.25 0.72 -8.99
CA ILE A 70 -0.47 1.50 -10.23
C ILE A 70 -0.75 2.96 -9.89
N ARG A 71 -1.62 3.25 -8.90
CA ARG A 71 -1.97 4.61 -8.50
C ARG A 71 -0.79 5.41 -7.93
N ARG A 72 0.14 4.74 -7.23
CA ARG A 72 1.40 5.36 -6.74
C ARG A 72 2.25 5.94 -7.88
N ARG A 73 2.11 5.45 -9.11
CA ARG A 73 2.82 5.98 -10.30
C ARG A 73 2.06 7.12 -11.00
N THR A 74 1.01 7.67 -10.36
CA THR A 74 0.19 8.78 -10.87
C THR A 74 -0.15 8.62 -12.37
N PRO A 75 -0.92 7.58 -12.74
CA PRO A 75 -1.27 7.33 -14.13
C PRO A 75 -2.07 8.51 -14.69
N LYS A 76 -1.88 8.80 -15.99
CA LYS A 76 -2.64 9.87 -16.66
C LYS A 76 -4.15 9.57 -16.59
N PRO A 77 -4.99 10.59 -16.35
CA PRO A 77 -6.44 10.45 -16.47
C PRO A 77 -6.83 9.89 -17.85
N GLY A 78 -7.74 8.91 -17.88
CA GLY A 78 -8.19 8.16 -19.06
C GLY A 78 -7.23 7.06 -19.57
N SER A 79 -6.04 6.92 -18.98
CA SER A 79 -5.04 5.95 -19.46
C SER A 79 -5.48 4.50 -19.23
N ALA A 80 -4.94 3.58 -20.03
CA ALA A 80 -5.15 2.14 -19.83
C ALA A 80 -4.73 1.69 -18.41
N ARG A 81 -3.68 2.31 -17.85
CA ARG A 81 -3.23 2.05 -16.48
C ARG A 81 -4.22 2.50 -15.42
N GLU A 82 -4.84 3.65 -15.58
CA GLU A 82 -5.88 4.11 -14.65
C GLU A 82 -7.11 3.20 -14.71
N ARG A 83 -7.56 2.85 -15.92
CA ARG A 83 -8.65 1.88 -16.12
C ARG A 83 -8.33 0.52 -15.50
N GLN A 84 -7.09 0.06 -15.63
CA GLN A 84 -6.61 -1.19 -15.03
C GLN A 84 -6.60 -1.11 -13.50
N ALA A 85 -6.17 0.02 -12.91
CA ALA A 85 -6.24 0.21 -11.46
C ALA A 85 -7.69 0.23 -10.95
N ALA A 86 -8.59 0.91 -11.66
CA ALA A 86 -10.01 0.93 -11.34
C ALA A 86 -10.65 -0.47 -11.43
N LEU A 87 -10.30 -1.24 -12.47
CA LEU A 87 -10.78 -2.61 -12.64
C LEU A 87 -10.34 -3.51 -11.47
N TYR A 88 -9.09 -3.40 -11.04
CA TYR A 88 -8.58 -4.17 -9.91
C TYR A 88 -9.29 -3.81 -8.60
N GLU A 89 -9.60 -2.54 -8.35
CA GLU A 89 -10.39 -2.14 -7.18
C GLU A 89 -11.81 -2.70 -7.24
N THR A 90 -12.47 -2.65 -8.40
CA THR A 90 -13.83 -3.17 -8.58
C THR A 90 -13.89 -4.68 -8.33
N ILE A 91 -12.99 -5.45 -8.95
CA ILE A 91 -12.97 -6.91 -8.80
C ILE A 91 -12.64 -7.29 -7.36
N ALA A 92 -11.67 -6.61 -6.73
CA ALA A 92 -11.34 -6.88 -5.34
C ALA A 92 -12.55 -6.66 -4.41
N ASN A 93 -13.28 -5.55 -4.61
CA ASN A 93 -14.47 -5.24 -3.82
C ASN A 93 -15.61 -6.24 -4.03
N GLU A 94 -15.79 -6.73 -5.26
CA GLU A 94 -16.78 -7.76 -5.58
C GLU A 94 -16.46 -9.10 -4.89
N ILE A 95 -15.18 -9.51 -4.91
CA ILE A 95 -14.73 -10.72 -4.21
C ILE A 95 -15.00 -10.62 -2.71
N VAL A 96 -14.64 -9.50 -2.08
CA VAL A 96 -14.90 -9.28 -0.65
C VAL A 96 -16.40 -9.35 -0.35
N THR A 97 -17.22 -8.69 -1.17
CA THR A 97 -18.67 -8.67 -1.01
C THR A 97 -19.28 -10.07 -1.10
N ARG A 98 -18.82 -10.88 -2.06
CA ARG A 98 -19.29 -12.26 -2.24
C ARG A 98 -18.83 -13.19 -1.12
N MET A 99 -17.60 -13.07 -0.65
CA MET A 99 -17.13 -13.87 0.49
C MET A 99 -17.92 -13.61 1.76
N VAL A 100 -18.20 -12.34 2.07
CA VAL A 100 -19.03 -11.97 3.24
C VAL A 100 -20.45 -12.52 3.11
N ALA A 101 -20.99 -12.62 1.89
CA ALA A 101 -22.30 -13.23 1.67
C ALA A 101 -22.30 -14.74 1.95
N ILE A 102 -21.27 -15.46 1.50
CA ILE A 102 -21.11 -16.90 1.74
C ILE A 102 -20.98 -17.20 3.23
N GLU A 103 -20.10 -16.49 3.95
CA GLU A 103 -19.93 -16.66 5.40
C GLU A 103 -21.23 -16.43 6.20
N ARG A 104 -22.08 -15.50 5.75
CA ARG A 104 -23.38 -15.22 6.37
C ARG A 104 -24.42 -16.31 6.12
N ASP A 105 -24.42 -16.89 4.92
CA ASP A 105 -25.32 -18.00 4.58
C ASP A 105 -24.92 -19.27 5.35
N ASP A 106 -23.62 -19.58 5.45
CA ASP A 106 -23.11 -20.70 6.23
C ASP A 106 -23.49 -20.56 7.72
N ALA A 107 -23.25 -19.39 8.32
CA ALA A 107 -23.57 -19.12 9.74
C ALA A 107 -25.07 -19.13 10.07
N LYS A 108 -25.93 -19.03 9.05
CA LYS A 108 -27.40 -19.13 9.19
C LYS A 108 -27.87 -20.58 9.05
N ASN A 109 -27.18 -21.39 8.26
CA ASN A 109 -27.49 -22.80 8.05
C ASN A 109 -27.06 -23.69 9.23
N GLU A 110 -26.03 -23.30 10.00
CA GLU A 110 -25.57 -24.03 11.21
C GLU A 110 -26.44 -23.81 12.47
N ARG A 111 -27.38 -22.86 12.44
CA ARG A 111 -28.25 -22.50 13.59
C ARG A 111 -29.70 -22.99 13.45
N GLY A 112 -30.04 -23.69 12.38
CA GLY A 112 -31.36 -24.29 12.13
C GLY A 112 -31.33 -25.81 12.29
#